data_AF-A0A9X2IHE1-F1
#
_entry.id   AF-A0A9X2IHE1-F1
#
_cell.length_a   1.000
_cell.length_b   1.000
_cell.length_c   1.000
_cell.angle_alpha   90.00
_cell.angle_beta   90.00
_cell.angle_gamma   90.00
#
_symmetry.space_group_name_H-M   'P 1'
#
loop_
_entity.id
_entity.type
_entity.pdbx_description
1 polymer ?
#
loop_
_entity_poly.entity_id
_entity_poly.type
_entity_poly.pdbx_seq_one_letter_code
_entity_poly.pdbx_strand_id
1 'polypeptide(L)'
;MSGLIRYDRNSAGIQVLLESPAMAAAMTARATAGLTVFQAIAPRVSNRYAESGHVTTGTDSYPTSRAAAHIVADVAYARAVERRHHTLARVADTIAPGR
;
A
#
# COMPACT_ATOMS: atom_id res chain seq x y z
N MET A 1 10.15 -34.19 -32.39
CA MET A 1 10.35 -32.73 -32.54
C MET A 1 9.59 -32.05 -31.43
N SER A 2 10.26 -31.69 -30.34
CA SER A 2 9.64 -30.96 -29.23
C SER A 2 9.69 -29.48 -29.54
N GLY A 3 8.53 -28.90 -29.90
CA GLY A 3 8.41 -27.46 -30.11
C GLY A 3 8.64 -26.71 -28.80
N LEU A 4 9.58 -25.78 -28.79
CA LEU A 4 9.80 -24.87 -27.67
C LEU A 4 8.57 -23.97 -27.53
N ILE A 5 7.76 -24.18 -26.48
CA ILE A 5 6.69 -23.26 -26.12
C ILE A 5 7.34 -22.00 -25.56
N ARG A 6 7.10 -20.87 -26.21
CA ARG A 6 7.61 -19.57 -25.79
C ARG A 6 6.47 -18.79 -25.14
N TYR A 7 6.60 -18.51 -23.85
CA TYR A 7 5.64 -17.71 -23.09
C TYR A 7 6.03 -16.23 -23.20
N ASP A 8 5.29 -15.46 -24.00
CA ASP A 8 5.45 -14.02 -24.03
C ASP A 8 4.55 -13.35 -22.96
N ARG A 9 5.02 -12.22 -22.41
CA ARG A 9 4.27 -11.47 -21.40
C ARG A 9 3.06 -10.81 -22.05
N ASN A 10 1.85 -11.23 -21.67
CA ASN A 10 0.62 -10.57 -22.09
C ASN A 10 0.38 -9.30 -21.26
N SER A 11 0.89 -8.16 -21.74
CA SER A 11 0.76 -6.86 -21.07
C SER A 11 -0.69 -6.46 -20.80
N ALA A 12 -1.63 -6.81 -21.70
CA ALA A 12 -3.05 -6.54 -21.51
C ALA A 12 -3.66 -7.41 -20.40
N GLY A 13 -3.29 -8.69 -20.34
CA GLY A 13 -3.69 -9.58 -19.25
C GLY A 13 -3.16 -9.15 -17.88
N ILE A 14 -1.94 -8.60 -17.85
CA ILE A 14 -1.37 -8.00 -16.63
C ILE A 14 -2.20 -6.79 -16.20
N GLN A 15 -2.58 -5.90 -17.13
CA GLN A 15 -3.39 -4.72 -16.80
C GLN A 15 -4.74 -5.11 -16.21
N VAL A 16 -5.44 -6.08 -16.82
CA VAL A 16 -6.72 -6.60 -16.30
C VAL A 16 -6.56 -7.17 -14.89
N LEU A 17 -5.46 -7.85 -14.61
CA LEU A 17 -5.17 -8.37 -13.28
C LEU A 17 -4.89 -7.25 -12.26
N LEU A 18 -4.14 -6.22 -12.64
CA LEU A 18 -3.81 -5.07 -11.78
C LEU A 18 -5.04 -4.26 -11.37
N GLU A 19 -6.07 -4.22 -12.21
CA GLU A 19 -7.34 -3.52 -11.94
C GLU A 19 -8.44 -4.45 -11.40
N SER A 20 -8.14 -5.75 -11.25
CA SER A 20 -9.12 -6.73 -10.84
C SER A 20 -9.61 -6.54 -9.38
N PRO A 21 -10.84 -6.97 -9.06
CA PRO A 21 -11.33 -7.00 -7.67
C PRO A 21 -10.43 -7.86 -6.75
N ALA A 22 -9.82 -8.92 -7.29
CA ALA A 22 -8.90 -9.76 -6.54
C ALA A 22 -7.63 -9.00 -6.14
N MET A 23 -7.09 -8.16 -7.02
CA MET A 23 -5.96 -7.29 -6.70
C MET A 23 -6.34 -6.23 -5.66
N ALA A 24 -7.53 -5.63 -5.79
CA ALA A 24 -8.04 -4.69 -4.78
C ALA A 24 -8.19 -5.33 -3.40
N ALA A 25 -8.71 -6.55 -3.33
CA ALA A 25 -8.80 -7.32 -2.10
C ALA A 25 -7.41 -7.64 -1.51
N ALA A 26 -6.45 -8.05 -2.35
CA ALA A 26 -5.08 -8.32 -1.92
C ALA A 26 -4.38 -7.07 -1.37
N MET A 27 -4.52 -5.92 -2.03
CA MET A 27 -3.97 -4.65 -1.56
C MET A 27 -4.60 -4.22 -0.24
N THR A 28 -5.93 -4.34 -0.12
CA THR A 28 -6.65 -4.02 1.12
C THR A 28 -6.15 -4.90 2.27
N ALA A 29 -6.08 -6.23 2.06
CA ALA A 29 -5.59 -7.16 3.07
C ALA A 29 -4.15 -6.84 3.50
N ARG A 30 -3.28 -6.49 2.55
CA ARG A 30 -1.91 -6.06 2.83
C ARG A 30 -1.87 -4.78 3.66
N ALA A 31 -2.65 -3.76 3.28
CA ALA A 31 -2.72 -2.51 4.03
C ALA A 31 -3.31 -2.70 5.43
N THR A 32 -4.30 -3.58 5.61
CA THR A 32 -4.85 -3.94 6.92
C THR A 32 -3.80 -4.63 7.80
N ALA A 33 -3.02 -5.57 7.26
CA ALA A 33 -1.92 -6.17 8.00
C ALA A 33 -0.85 -5.14 8.38
N GLY A 34 -0.52 -4.24 7.45
CA GLY A 34 0.37 -3.11 7.72
C GLY A 34 -0.18 -2.20 8.82
N LEU A 35 -1.48 -1.92 8.84
CA LEU A 35 -2.10 -1.08 9.87
C LEU A 35 -1.87 -1.66 11.28
N THR A 36 -1.95 -2.98 11.44
CA THR A 36 -1.63 -3.64 12.71
C THR A 36 -0.18 -3.38 13.12
N VAL A 37 0.76 -3.45 12.19
CA VAL A 37 2.18 -3.13 12.45
C VAL A 37 2.36 -1.65 12.78
N PHE A 38 1.74 -0.75 12.01
CA PHE A 38 1.73 0.69 12.28
C PHE A 38 1.28 0.99 13.70
N GLN A 39 0.15 0.43 14.13
CA GLN A 39 -0.38 0.61 15.48
C GLN A 39 0.59 0.09 16.55
N ALA A 40 1.34 -0.99 16.27
CA ALA A 40 2.32 -1.55 17.19
C ALA A 40 3.57 -0.66 17.33
N ILE A 41 4.07 -0.07 16.24
CA ILE A 41 5.35 0.66 16.22
C ILE A 41 5.22 2.19 16.34
N ALA A 42 4.00 2.72 16.19
CA ALA A 42 3.75 4.15 16.27
C ALA A 42 4.17 4.73 17.64
N PRO A 43 4.79 5.93 17.69
CA PRO A 43 5.16 6.58 18.95
C PRO A 43 3.93 6.88 19.80
N ARG A 44 4.00 6.52 21.09
CA ARG A 44 2.90 6.61 22.05
C ARG A 44 3.21 7.66 23.10
N VAL A 45 2.85 8.91 22.81
CA VAL A 45 2.76 9.96 23.85
C VAL A 45 1.34 10.04 24.40
N SER A 46 0.34 9.98 23.52
CA SER A 46 -1.10 10.04 23.87
C SER A 46 -1.96 8.98 23.19
N ASN A 47 -1.34 7.97 22.54
CA ASN A 47 -1.94 6.97 21.64
C ASN A 47 -2.71 7.50 20.41
N ARG A 48 -3.17 8.75 20.41
CA ARG A 48 -4.01 9.33 19.33
C ARG A 48 -3.44 9.15 17.92
N TYR A 49 -2.12 9.25 17.74
CA TYR A 49 -1.51 9.03 16.44
C TYR A 49 -1.56 7.55 15.99
N ALA A 50 -1.27 6.61 16.89
CA ALA A 50 -1.41 5.18 16.61
C ALA A 50 -2.87 4.81 16.29
N GLU A 51 -3.82 5.38 17.03
CA GLU A 51 -5.26 5.13 16.86
C GLU A 51 -5.86 5.83 15.62
N SER A 52 -5.24 6.89 15.12
CA SER A 52 -5.68 7.62 13.91
C SER A 52 -5.44 6.84 12.61
N GLY A 53 -4.69 5.74 12.66
CA GLY A 53 -4.39 4.92 11.49
C GLY A 53 -5.63 4.22 10.94
N HIS A 54 -5.90 4.37 9.65
CA HIS A 54 -6.93 3.63 8.93
C HIS A 54 -6.50 3.32 7.49
N VAL A 55 -7.19 2.37 6.86
CA VAL A 55 -6.93 1.98 5.46
C VAL A 55 -7.87 2.74 4.53
N THR A 56 -7.33 3.36 3.49
CA THR A 56 -8.09 3.89 2.36
C THR A 56 -7.77 3.08 1.12
N THR A 57 -8.78 2.84 0.28
CA THR A 57 -8.62 2.13 -0.99
C THR A 57 -8.80 3.07 -2.17
N GLY A 58 -8.21 2.72 -3.31
CA GLY A 58 -8.31 3.52 -4.52
C GLY A 58 -7.54 2.91 -5.67
N THR A 59 -7.19 3.76 -6.62
CA THR A 59 -6.34 3.41 -7.76
C THR A 59 -5.13 4.33 -7.82
N ASP A 60 -3.95 3.74 -7.97
CA ASP A 60 -2.73 4.49 -8.27
C ASP A 60 -2.54 4.53 -9.79
N SER A 61 -2.34 5.72 -10.36
CA SER A 61 -2.37 5.91 -11.82
C SER A 61 -0.99 5.98 -12.50
N TYR A 62 0.11 5.57 -11.85
CA TYR A 62 1.45 5.74 -12.43
C TYR A 62 2.40 4.54 -12.18
N PRO A 63 3.08 4.01 -13.22
CA PRO A 63 2.95 4.31 -14.65
C PRO A 63 1.72 3.66 -15.32
N THR A 64 0.99 2.82 -14.59
CA THR A 64 -0.24 2.13 -15.02
C THR A 64 -1.24 2.15 -13.88
N SER A 65 -2.53 2.34 -14.22
CA SER A 65 -3.63 2.21 -13.27
C SER A 65 -3.60 0.84 -12.61
N ARG A 66 -3.68 0.81 -11.28
CA ARG A 66 -3.74 -0.42 -10.48
C ARG A 66 -4.56 -0.19 -9.24
N ALA A 67 -5.19 -1.23 -8.73
CA ALA A 67 -5.80 -1.18 -7.41
C ALA A 67 -4.71 -0.89 -6.36
N ALA A 68 -5.04 -0.05 -5.38
CA ALA A 68 -4.17 0.39 -4.32
C ALA A 68 -4.92 0.48 -3.00
N ALA A 69 -4.19 0.31 -1.91
CA ALA A 69 -4.66 0.57 -0.55
C ALA A 69 -3.53 1.19 0.26
N HIS A 70 -3.86 2.25 0.99
CA HIS A 70 -2.91 3.10 1.71
C HIS A 70 -3.27 3.17 3.18
N ILE A 71 -2.27 3.27 4.04
CA ILE A 71 -2.47 3.56 5.46
C ILE A 71 -2.37 5.08 5.64
N VAL A 72 -3.40 5.67 6.23
CA VAL A 72 -3.50 7.11 6.49
C VAL A 72 -3.64 7.33 7.99
N ALA A 73 -2.93 8.33 8.53
CA ALA A 73 -3.09 8.79 9.90
C ALA A 73 -3.64 10.22 9.88
N ASP A 74 -4.86 10.43 10.39
CA ASP A 74 -5.64 11.67 10.23
C ASP A 74 -5.64 12.60 11.46
N VAL A 75 -4.59 12.52 12.29
CA VAL A 75 -4.40 13.46 13.38
C VAL A 75 -3.66 14.73 12.93
N ALA A 76 -4.05 15.91 13.46
CA ALA A 76 -3.51 17.21 13.05
C ALA A 76 -1.96 17.31 13.07
N TYR A 77 -1.31 16.56 13.95
CA TYR A 77 0.15 16.54 14.09
C TYR A 77 0.82 15.33 13.42
N ALA A 78 0.09 14.50 12.66
CA ALA A 78 0.62 13.30 12.01
C ALA A 78 1.85 13.59 11.15
N ARG A 79 1.81 14.69 10.37
CA ARG A 79 2.94 15.12 9.54
C ARG A 79 4.21 15.40 10.35
N ALA A 80 4.08 15.98 11.54
CA ALA A 80 5.22 16.26 12.40
C ALA A 80 5.80 14.97 12.99
N VAL A 81 4.95 14.02 13.37
CA VAL A 81 5.36 12.69 13.84
C VAL A 81 6.08 11.93 12.74
N GLU A 82 5.54 11.92 11.52
CA GLU A 82 6.14 11.23 10.37
C GLU A 82 7.51 11.78 9.98
N ARG A 83 7.68 13.12 10.00
CA ARG A 83 8.99 13.73 9.73
C ARG A 83 10.08 13.32 10.71
N ARG A 84 9.70 12.88 11.91
CA ARG A 84 10.64 12.50 12.97
C ARG A 84 10.82 10.99 13.08
N HIS A 85 9.75 10.23 12.91
CA HIS A 85 9.70 8.80 13.22
C HIS A 85 9.56 7.90 11.99
N HIS A 86 9.12 8.45 10.85
CA HIS A 86 8.94 7.75 9.58
C HIS A 86 8.13 6.44 9.73
N THR A 87 7.12 6.44 10.59
CA THR A 87 6.37 5.23 10.97
C THR A 87 5.67 4.62 9.76
N LEU A 88 4.93 5.42 8.98
CA LEU A 88 4.22 4.92 7.80
C LEU A 88 5.19 4.40 6.73
N ALA A 89 6.35 5.06 6.54
CA ALA A 89 7.37 4.61 5.59
C ALA A 89 7.99 3.26 5.99
N ARG A 90 8.04 2.94 7.29
CA ARG A 90 8.55 1.66 7.81
C ARG A 90 7.56 0.51 7.67
N VAL A 91 6.28 0.82 7.53
CA VAL A 91 5.18 -0.16 7.41
C VAL A 91 4.82 -0.39 5.95
N ALA A 92 4.98 0.64 5.12
CA ALA A 92 4.80 0.58 3.68
C ALA A 92 5.96 -0.17 3.00
N ASP A 93 6.05 -1.49 3.20
CA ASP A 93 6.94 -2.40 2.44
C ASP A 93 6.57 -2.51 0.93
N THR A 94 5.73 -1.59 0.45
CA THR A 94 5.46 -1.34 -0.96
C THR A 94 5.01 0.11 -1.09
N ILE A 95 5.80 0.95 -1.77
CA ILE A 95 5.44 1.64 -3.03
C ILE A 95 6.56 2.64 -3.42
N ALA A 96 6.78 2.68 -4.73
CA ALA A 96 7.76 3.41 -5.53
C ALA A 96 8.15 4.83 -5.06
N PRO A 97 9.37 5.29 -5.42
CA PRO A 97 9.82 6.65 -5.15
C PRO A 97 8.85 7.66 -5.79
N GLY A 98 8.15 8.41 -4.95
CA GLY A 98 7.40 9.60 -5.38
C GLY A 98 8.37 10.73 -5.73
N ARG A 99 8.25 11.24 -6.95
CA ARG A 99 8.69 12.58 -7.32
C ARG A 99 7.53 13.54 -7.13
#